data_AF-C8XHI1-F1
#
_entry.id   AF-C8XHI1-F1
#
_cell.length_a   1.000
_cell.length_b   1.000
_cell.length_c   1.000
_cell.angle_alpha   90.00
_cell.angle_beta   90.00
_cell.angle_gamma   90.00
#
_symmetry.space_group_name_H-M   'P 1'
#
loop_
_entity.id
_entity.type
_entity.pdbx_description
1 polymer ?
#
loop_
_entity_poly.entity_id
_entity_poly.type
_entity_poly.pdbx_seq_one_letter_code
_entity_poly.pdbx_strand_id
1 'polypeptide(L)'
;MSDALVIALILALLVAVGAVVALARRKPVAPPPAVDEDSLRRLLDEAVSRSASEVKPAAEPDLGRFALLSHEAQAAAEAADAVRRTAAEAAEELSVRTRRDAEQLRQDAQAEAQRTIAAARAQAAELRAGLENERTRIAGEATAALAQDRKELQEAEQRLRAATQALADEQHALVADRRRIGSESSELASAKRALEAKAAALAEQEADLRKQAGALDQRERDLAAADAAREAELVRISGLTVEAARAELLAGQEEAVRRDAAMMIRRIESEAQNSAKQRARAIVAEAIQRVASDQTAQTVVAVVHLPADEVKGRIIGREGRNIRAFETVTGVNVIIDDTPEAVLLSCFDPVRREIGRITLEMLIDDGRIHPHRIEEAFERARDEVDVLCRRAAEDAMLDVRITDLHPELVALIGRLKYRTSYGQNVLGHLVETAHIARAMAAELGIDPTVVTRGAFLHDIGKALTHEVPGSHALIGADLARKYGESDEVVHCIEAHHDEVAPSTVEAVLTQAADACSGGRPGARRESLESYVQRLERIEAIAGAKKGVEKVFAMQAGRELRVMVKPDIVDDVEAHILAREVAKQIEEELTYPGQVRVTVIRESRATEIAR
;
A
#
# COMPACT_ATOMS: atom_id res chain seq x y z
N MET A 1 7.45 -30.58 -24.26
CA MET A 1 6.94 -29.72 -25.35
C MET A 1 6.35 -28.49 -24.69
N SER A 2 6.82 -27.30 -25.09
CA SER A 2 6.61 -26.04 -24.36
C SER A 2 5.16 -25.57 -24.36
N ASP A 3 4.74 -24.86 -23.30
CA ASP A 3 3.39 -24.27 -23.13
C ASP A 3 2.94 -23.39 -24.31
N ALA A 4 3.90 -22.85 -25.08
CA ALA A 4 3.65 -22.15 -26.33
C ALA A 4 2.92 -23.01 -27.38
N LEU A 5 3.14 -24.31 -27.39
CA LEU A 5 2.56 -25.25 -28.36
C LEU A 5 1.10 -25.60 -28.01
N VAL A 6 0.76 -25.61 -26.72
CA VAL A 6 -0.61 -25.82 -26.23
C VAL A 6 -1.45 -24.57 -26.47
N ILE A 7 -0.90 -23.38 -26.22
CA ILE A 7 -1.58 -22.11 -26.49
C ILE A 7 -1.80 -21.93 -28.00
N ALA A 8 -0.83 -22.29 -28.84
CA ALA A 8 -0.99 -22.27 -30.30
C ALA A 8 -2.09 -23.24 -30.79
N LEU A 9 -2.21 -24.43 -30.18
CA LEU A 9 -3.24 -25.40 -30.54
C LEU A 9 -4.65 -24.93 -30.12
N ILE A 10 -4.76 -24.29 -28.96
CA ILE A 10 -6.03 -23.72 -28.46
C ILE A 10 -6.46 -22.52 -29.32
N LEU A 11 -5.50 -21.66 -29.74
CA LEU A 11 -5.78 -20.56 -30.65
C LEU A 11 -6.22 -21.07 -32.03
N ALA A 12 -5.57 -22.13 -32.55
CA ALA A 12 -5.96 -22.78 -33.80
C ALA A 12 -7.35 -23.43 -33.71
N LEU A 13 -7.71 -24.02 -32.56
CA LEU A 13 -9.02 -24.61 -32.33
C LEU A 13 -10.12 -23.53 -32.24
N LEU A 14 -9.85 -22.39 -31.60
CA LEU A 14 -10.79 -21.26 -31.53
C LEU A 14 -11.00 -20.60 -32.90
N VAL A 15 -9.95 -20.49 -33.72
CA VAL A 15 -10.06 -20.02 -35.11
C VAL A 15 -10.84 -21.02 -35.97
N ALA A 16 -10.65 -22.33 -35.77
CA ALA A 16 -11.41 -23.37 -36.47
C ALA A 16 -12.90 -23.38 -36.07
N VAL A 17 -13.22 -23.22 -34.79
CA VAL A 17 -14.61 -23.10 -34.31
C VAL A 17 -15.26 -21.80 -34.81
N GLY A 18 -14.52 -20.70 -34.85
CA GLY A 18 -14.96 -19.44 -35.45
C GLY A 18 -15.26 -19.57 -36.96
N ALA A 19 -14.44 -20.32 -37.69
CA ALA A 19 -14.66 -20.61 -39.11
C ALA A 19 -15.89 -21.52 -39.34
N VAL A 20 -16.14 -22.50 -38.48
CA VAL A 20 -17.33 -23.38 -38.56
C VAL A 20 -18.62 -22.62 -38.25
N VAL A 21 -18.60 -21.70 -37.29
CA VAL A 21 -19.76 -20.84 -36.98
C VAL A 21 -20.02 -19.81 -38.08
N ALA A 22 -18.96 -19.31 -38.74
CA ALA A 22 -19.08 -18.44 -39.91
C ALA A 22 -19.60 -19.17 -41.16
N LEU A 23 -19.25 -20.46 -41.35
CA LEU A 23 -19.81 -21.31 -42.40
C LEU A 23 -21.27 -21.74 -42.11
N ALA A 24 -21.67 -21.85 -40.84
CA ALA A 24 -23.03 -22.22 -40.47
C ALA A 24 -24.07 -21.08 -40.65
N ARG A 25 -23.62 -19.83 -40.86
CA ARG A 25 -24.49 -18.65 -41.07
C ARG A 25 -24.71 -18.25 -42.54
N ARG A 26 -24.34 -19.10 -43.50
CA ARG A 26 -24.73 -18.94 -44.91
C ARG A 26 -25.46 -20.19 -45.41
N LYS A 27 -26.77 -20.24 -45.21
CA LYS A 27 -27.66 -21.03 -46.06
C LYS A 27 -28.45 -20.07 -46.95
N PRO A 28 -28.31 -20.11 -48.27
CA PRO A 28 -29.29 -19.52 -49.16
C PRO A 28 -30.58 -20.34 -49.08
N VAL A 29 -31.70 -19.64 -48.97
CA VAL A 29 -33.04 -20.20 -49.07
C VAL A 29 -33.22 -20.69 -50.51
N ALA A 30 -33.33 -22.02 -50.69
CA ALA A 30 -33.76 -22.60 -51.95
C ALA A 30 -35.28 -22.38 -52.11
N PRO A 31 -35.76 -21.91 -53.27
CA PRO A 31 -37.19 -21.73 -53.49
C PRO A 31 -37.90 -23.09 -53.57
N PRO A 32 -39.20 -23.17 -53.23
CA PRO A 32 -39.98 -24.37 -53.45
C PRO A 32 -40.01 -24.71 -54.96
N PRO A 33 -40.09 -26.01 -55.32
CA PRO A 33 -40.12 -26.41 -56.72
C PRO A 33 -41.32 -25.80 -57.42
N ALA A 34 -41.06 -25.19 -58.58
CA ALA A 34 -42.07 -24.72 -59.50
C ALA A 34 -42.99 -25.89 -59.86
N VAL A 35 -44.27 -25.74 -59.53
CA VAL A 35 -45.32 -26.62 -60.03
C VAL A 35 -45.44 -26.34 -61.52
N ASP A 36 -45.09 -27.32 -62.33
CA ASP A 36 -45.21 -27.27 -63.78
C ASP A 36 -46.67 -26.99 -64.17
N GLU A 37 -46.90 -25.81 -64.73
CA GLU A 37 -48.22 -25.32 -65.14
C GLU A 37 -48.84 -26.23 -66.22
N ASP A 38 -48.02 -27.00 -66.94
CA ASP A 38 -48.46 -28.04 -67.90
C ASP A 38 -48.88 -29.35 -67.23
N SER A 39 -48.30 -29.70 -66.08
CA SER A 39 -48.66 -30.91 -65.31
C SER A 39 -49.96 -30.75 -64.54
N LEU A 40 -50.26 -29.53 -64.06
CA LEU A 40 -51.56 -29.22 -63.44
C LEU A 40 -52.68 -29.12 -64.49
N ARG A 41 -52.38 -28.64 -65.70
CA ARG A 41 -53.32 -28.61 -66.84
C ARG A 41 -53.67 -30.01 -67.33
N ARG A 42 -52.71 -30.94 -67.40
CA ARG A 42 -52.98 -32.35 -67.79
C ARG A 42 -53.85 -33.10 -66.78
N LEU A 43 -53.66 -32.86 -65.47
CA LEU A 43 -54.48 -33.49 -64.43
C LEU A 43 -55.87 -32.86 -64.28
N LEU A 44 -56.04 -31.56 -64.61
CA LEU A 44 -57.36 -30.93 -64.72
C LEU A 44 -58.11 -31.35 -65.99
N ASP A 45 -57.44 -31.51 -67.14
CA ASP A 45 -58.06 -31.99 -68.38
C ASP A 45 -58.52 -33.46 -68.28
N GLU A 46 -57.83 -34.29 -67.51
CA GLU A 46 -58.20 -35.70 -67.30
C GLU A 46 -59.33 -35.88 -66.25
N ALA A 47 -59.51 -34.91 -65.35
CA ALA A 47 -60.59 -34.91 -64.35
C ALA A 47 -61.86 -34.18 -64.82
N VAL A 48 -61.75 -33.24 -65.77
CA VAL A 48 -62.88 -32.46 -66.32
C VAL A 48 -63.46 -33.10 -67.60
N SER A 49 -62.75 -34.03 -68.26
CA SER A 49 -63.23 -34.71 -69.50
C SER A 49 -64.09 -35.98 -69.30
N ARG A 50 -64.53 -36.28 -68.07
CA ARG A 50 -65.47 -37.41 -67.82
C ARG A 50 -66.79 -37.07 -67.13
N SER A 51 -67.14 -35.79 -66.98
CA SER A 51 -68.49 -35.43 -66.52
C SER A 51 -68.97 -34.10 -67.09
N ALA A 52 -70.03 -34.18 -67.90
CA ALA A 52 -70.80 -33.10 -68.54
C ALA A 52 -70.09 -32.38 -69.71
N SER A 53 -70.63 -32.27 -70.91
CA SER A 53 -72.00 -32.47 -71.41
C SER A 53 -71.99 -32.51 -72.93
N GLU A 54 -72.81 -33.35 -73.56
CA GLU A 54 -73.47 -32.99 -74.82
C GLU A 54 -74.93 -33.43 -74.78
N VAL A 55 -75.82 -32.46 -74.55
CA VAL A 55 -77.24 -32.51 -74.89
C VAL A 55 -77.53 -31.25 -75.69
N LYS A 56 -78.02 -31.43 -76.92
CA LYS A 56 -78.86 -30.50 -77.70
C LYS A 56 -79.18 -31.12 -79.08
N PRO A 57 -80.24 -30.69 -79.78
CA PRO A 57 -81.65 -30.65 -79.39
C PRO A 57 -82.58 -31.26 -80.48
N ALA A 58 -83.89 -31.18 -80.23
CA ALA A 58 -85.04 -31.77 -80.92
C ALA A 58 -85.20 -31.56 -82.45
N ALA A 59 -85.91 -32.51 -83.08
CA ALA A 59 -86.77 -32.31 -84.24
C ALA A 59 -88.01 -33.24 -84.15
N GLU A 60 -89.20 -32.70 -84.44
CA GLU A 60 -90.53 -33.36 -84.47
C GLU A 60 -90.75 -34.18 -85.79
N PRO A 61 -91.97 -34.63 -86.13
CA PRO A 61 -92.62 -35.89 -85.72
C PRO A 61 -92.90 -36.81 -86.93
N ASP A 62 -93.33 -38.05 -86.71
CA ASP A 62 -94.10 -38.79 -87.74
C ASP A 62 -95.31 -39.49 -87.12
N LEU A 63 -96.47 -39.17 -87.67
CA LEU A 63 -97.80 -39.60 -87.26
C LEU A 63 -98.23 -40.78 -88.13
N GLY A 64 -98.31 -41.97 -87.57
CA GLY A 64 -98.73 -43.16 -88.32
C GLY A 64 -99.33 -44.29 -87.48
N ARG A 65 -100.62 -44.15 -87.13
CA ARG A 65 -101.59 -45.19 -86.72
C ARG A 65 -101.36 -45.87 -85.35
N PHE A 66 -102.13 -45.45 -84.34
CA PHE A 66 -103.43 -46.01 -83.90
C PHE A 66 -103.38 -47.41 -83.26
N ALA A 67 -103.62 -47.37 -81.94
CA ALA A 67 -104.44 -48.28 -81.14
C ALA A 67 -104.13 -49.79 -81.20
N LEU A 68 -103.21 -50.19 -80.31
CA LEU A 68 -103.38 -51.38 -79.44
C LEU A 68 -102.71 -51.09 -78.10
N LEU A 69 -103.25 -50.06 -77.43
CA LEU A 69 -103.03 -49.78 -76.01
C LEU A 69 -103.84 -50.80 -75.20
N SER A 70 -103.20 -51.41 -74.22
CA SER A 70 -103.58 -51.30 -72.79
C SER A 70 -103.17 -52.49 -71.92
N HIS A 71 -102.65 -53.58 -72.48
CA HIS A 71 -102.19 -54.72 -71.66
C HIS A 71 -100.66 -54.79 -71.48
N GLU A 72 -99.86 -54.32 -72.45
CA GLU A 72 -98.39 -54.38 -72.37
C GLU A 72 -97.79 -53.19 -71.57
N ALA A 73 -98.45 -52.03 -71.54
CA ALA A 73 -97.97 -50.86 -70.81
C ALA A 73 -98.06 -51.02 -69.27
N GLN A 74 -99.03 -51.80 -68.79
CA GLN A 74 -99.22 -52.04 -67.35
C GLN A 74 -98.26 -53.13 -66.85
N ALA A 75 -98.01 -54.17 -67.66
CA ALA A 75 -96.96 -55.17 -67.40
C ALA A 75 -95.55 -54.55 -67.45
N ALA A 76 -95.29 -53.62 -68.36
CA ALA A 76 -94.02 -52.90 -68.45
C ALA A 76 -93.79 -51.95 -67.26
N ALA A 77 -94.84 -51.32 -66.72
CA ALA A 77 -94.75 -50.46 -65.53
C ALA A 77 -94.48 -51.27 -64.25
N GLU A 78 -95.15 -52.40 -64.06
CA GLU A 78 -94.89 -53.31 -62.93
C GLU A 78 -93.50 -53.96 -63.02
N ALA A 79 -93.05 -54.33 -64.23
CA ALA A 79 -91.69 -54.81 -64.45
C ALA A 79 -90.63 -53.72 -64.17
N ALA A 80 -90.89 -52.46 -64.54
CA ALA A 80 -90.00 -51.34 -64.25
C ALA A 80 -89.92 -51.02 -62.74
N ASP A 81 -91.02 -51.14 -61.99
CA ASP A 81 -91.01 -50.98 -60.54
C ASP A 81 -90.35 -52.16 -59.81
N ALA A 82 -90.52 -53.38 -60.30
CA ALA A 82 -89.80 -54.55 -59.80
C ALA A 82 -88.28 -54.41 -60.01
N VAL A 83 -87.85 -53.93 -61.19
CA VAL A 83 -86.45 -53.64 -61.51
C VAL A 83 -85.91 -52.49 -60.67
N ARG A 84 -86.69 -51.43 -60.42
CA ARG A 84 -86.27 -50.33 -59.54
C ARG A 84 -86.10 -50.77 -58.09
N ARG A 85 -86.98 -51.64 -57.57
CA ARG A 85 -86.83 -52.19 -56.21
C ARG A 85 -85.62 -53.10 -56.09
N THR A 86 -85.42 -54.02 -57.04
CA THR A 86 -84.21 -54.87 -57.04
C THR A 86 -82.93 -54.06 -57.26
N ALA A 87 -82.96 -53.00 -58.06
CA ALA A 87 -81.83 -52.09 -58.22
C ALA A 87 -81.55 -51.27 -56.94
N ALA A 88 -82.59 -50.83 -56.22
CA ALA A 88 -82.44 -50.14 -54.95
C ALA A 88 -81.93 -51.07 -53.84
N GLU A 89 -82.45 -52.31 -53.77
CA GLU A 89 -81.96 -53.34 -52.85
C GLU A 89 -80.50 -53.73 -53.16
N ALA A 90 -80.14 -53.88 -54.44
CA ALA A 90 -78.76 -54.14 -54.85
C ALA A 90 -77.82 -52.95 -54.57
N ALA A 91 -78.31 -51.71 -54.72
CA ALA A 91 -77.54 -50.51 -54.38
C ALA A 91 -77.33 -50.36 -52.87
N GLU A 92 -78.35 -50.65 -52.06
CA GLU A 92 -78.26 -50.69 -50.59
C GLU A 92 -77.29 -51.79 -50.14
N GLU A 93 -77.39 -52.99 -50.71
CA GLU A 93 -76.48 -54.10 -50.41
C GLU A 93 -75.03 -53.79 -50.81
N LEU A 94 -74.83 -53.17 -51.97
CA LEU A 94 -73.51 -52.70 -52.41
C LEU A 94 -72.97 -51.58 -51.50
N SER A 95 -73.83 -50.67 -51.02
CA SER A 95 -73.45 -49.61 -50.08
C SER A 95 -73.02 -50.18 -48.72
N VAL A 96 -73.75 -51.18 -48.22
CA VAL A 96 -73.42 -51.86 -46.97
C VAL A 96 -72.11 -52.64 -47.10
N ARG A 97 -71.91 -53.35 -48.22
CA ARG A 97 -70.65 -54.06 -48.51
C ARG A 97 -69.47 -53.08 -48.62
N THR A 98 -69.61 -52.00 -49.39
CA THR A 98 -68.53 -50.99 -49.52
C THR A 98 -68.22 -50.27 -48.21
N ARG A 99 -69.22 -50.00 -47.35
CA ARG A 99 -68.97 -49.47 -46.00
C ARG A 99 -68.21 -50.46 -45.14
N ARG A 100 -68.60 -51.75 -45.16
CA ARG A 100 -67.92 -52.81 -44.41
C ARG A 100 -66.48 -53.00 -44.89
N ASP A 101 -66.26 -53.03 -46.21
CA ASP A 101 -64.94 -53.15 -46.79
C ASP A 101 -64.06 -51.93 -46.47
N ALA A 102 -64.62 -50.72 -46.50
CA ALA A 102 -63.91 -49.49 -46.11
C ALA A 102 -63.57 -49.46 -44.62
N GLU A 103 -64.44 -49.99 -43.76
CA GLU A 103 -64.20 -50.10 -42.32
C GLU A 103 -63.14 -51.16 -42.00
N GLN A 104 -63.18 -52.29 -42.70
CA GLN A 104 -62.17 -53.35 -42.57
C GLN A 104 -60.81 -52.87 -43.07
N LEU A 105 -60.74 -52.18 -44.21
CA LEU A 105 -59.51 -51.55 -44.71
C LEU A 105 -58.95 -50.52 -43.73
N ARG A 106 -59.82 -49.74 -43.05
CA ARG A 106 -59.41 -48.81 -41.99
C ARG A 106 -58.83 -49.52 -40.78
N GLN A 107 -59.46 -50.61 -40.34
CA GLN A 107 -58.97 -51.41 -39.21
C GLN A 107 -57.62 -52.06 -39.54
N ASP A 108 -57.46 -52.60 -40.74
CA ASP A 108 -56.20 -53.18 -41.20
C ASP A 108 -55.10 -52.12 -41.30
N ALA A 109 -55.39 -50.95 -41.88
CA ALA A 109 -54.46 -49.84 -41.95
C ALA A 109 -54.07 -49.30 -40.56
N GLN A 110 -55.01 -49.26 -39.61
CA GLN A 110 -54.73 -48.90 -38.22
C GLN A 110 -53.86 -49.93 -37.52
N ALA A 111 -54.12 -51.22 -37.72
CA ALA A 111 -53.33 -52.31 -37.16
C ALA A 111 -51.90 -52.32 -37.72
N GLU A 112 -51.74 -52.08 -39.02
CA GLU A 112 -50.43 -51.97 -39.67
C GLU A 112 -49.68 -50.73 -39.17
N ALA A 113 -50.33 -49.56 -39.09
CA ALA A 113 -49.73 -48.36 -38.52
C ALA A 113 -49.29 -48.55 -37.05
N GLN A 114 -50.10 -49.25 -36.24
CA GLN A 114 -49.74 -49.58 -34.86
C GLN A 114 -48.53 -50.51 -34.79
N ARG A 115 -48.43 -51.52 -35.66
CA ARG A 115 -47.27 -52.41 -35.74
C ARG A 115 -46.01 -51.64 -36.14
N THR A 116 -46.09 -50.76 -37.13
CA THR A 116 -44.94 -49.93 -37.56
C THR A 116 -44.51 -48.96 -36.46
N ILE A 117 -45.44 -48.34 -35.74
CA ILE A 117 -45.13 -47.48 -34.58
C ILE A 117 -44.48 -48.30 -33.45
N ALA A 118 -44.98 -49.50 -33.17
CA ALA A 118 -44.41 -50.37 -32.15
C ALA A 118 -42.99 -50.82 -32.51
N ALA A 119 -42.75 -51.20 -33.76
CA ALA A 119 -41.42 -51.55 -34.27
C ALA A 119 -40.45 -50.37 -34.21
N ALA A 120 -40.88 -49.17 -34.63
CA ALA A 120 -40.08 -47.96 -34.54
C ALA A 120 -39.75 -47.58 -33.08
N ARG A 121 -40.70 -47.76 -32.15
CA ARG A 121 -40.47 -47.54 -30.70
C ARG A 121 -39.48 -48.56 -30.12
N ALA A 122 -39.56 -49.82 -30.53
CA ALA A 122 -38.62 -50.85 -30.10
C ALA A 122 -37.19 -50.55 -30.58
N GLN A 123 -37.01 -50.20 -31.85
CA GLN A 123 -35.72 -49.79 -32.39
C GLN A 123 -35.17 -48.52 -31.72
N ALA A 124 -36.02 -47.53 -31.45
CA ALA A 124 -35.62 -46.33 -30.72
C ALA A 124 -35.22 -46.63 -29.27
N ALA A 125 -35.89 -47.58 -28.61
CA ALA A 125 -35.52 -48.01 -27.26
C ALA A 125 -34.18 -48.76 -27.24
N GLU A 126 -33.93 -49.63 -28.23
CA GLU A 126 -32.66 -50.34 -28.39
C GLU A 126 -31.51 -49.37 -28.67
N LEU A 127 -31.70 -48.40 -29.57
CA LEU A 127 -30.70 -47.37 -29.84
C LEU A 127 -30.40 -46.51 -28.60
N ARG A 128 -31.43 -46.13 -27.84
CA ARG A 128 -31.25 -45.39 -26.58
C ARG A 128 -30.48 -46.20 -25.53
N ALA A 129 -30.79 -47.49 -25.40
CA ALA A 129 -30.07 -48.38 -24.49
C ALA A 129 -28.59 -48.54 -24.92
N GLY A 130 -28.32 -48.67 -26.23
CA GLY A 130 -26.97 -48.70 -26.77
C GLY A 130 -26.19 -47.42 -26.51
N LEU A 131 -26.80 -46.25 -26.74
CA LEU A 131 -26.19 -44.95 -26.45
C LEU A 131 -25.92 -44.75 -24.95
N GLU A 132 -26.82 -45.20 -24.08
CA GLU A 132 -26.65 -45.08 -22.63
C GLU A 132 -25.53 -45.98 -22.13
N ASN A 133 -25.42 -47.21 -22.66
CA ASN A 133 -24.31 -48.11 -22.35
C ASN A 133 -22.96 -47.55 -22.83
N GLU A 134 -22.92 -46.97 -24.03
CA GLU A 134 -21.70 -46.36 -24.54
C GLU A 134 -21.31 -45.10 -23.75
N ARG A 135 -22.31 -44.30 -23.34
CA ARG A 135 -22.10 -43.14 -22.47
C ARG A 135 -21.55 -43.54 -21.10
N THR A 136 -22.08 -44.60 -20.49
CA THR A 136 -21.59 -45.10 -19.20
C THR A 136 -20.19 -45.70 -19.32
N ARG A 137 -19.88 -46.39 -20.43
CA ARG A 137 -18.52 -46.88 -20.73
C ARG A 137 -17.52 -45.74 -20.87
N ILE A 138 -17.81 -44.73 -21.70
CA ILE A 138 -16.94 -43.56 -21.90
C ILE A 138 -16.78 -42.78 -20.59
N ALA A 139 -17.85 -42.61 -19.82
CA ALA A 139 -17.75 -41.98 -18.50
C ALA A 139 -16.86 -42.78 -17.55
N GLY A 140 -17.00 -44.11 -17.52
CA GLY A 140 -16.14 -45.01 -16.74
C GLY A 140 -14.67 -44.89 -17.13
N GLU A 141 -14.35 -44.97 -18.42
CA GLU A 141 -12.99 -44.82 -18.95
C GLU A 141 -12.40 -43.44 -18.63
N ALA A 142 -13.18 -42.36 -18.78
CA ALA A 142 -12.75 -41.01 -18.43
C ALA A 142 -12.50 -40.86 -16.92
N THR A 143 -13.34 -41.44 -16.06
CA THR A 143 -13.11 -41.40 -14.61
C THR A 143 -11.87 -42.21 -14.19
N ALA A 144 -11.62 -43.35 -14.84
CA ALA A 144 -10.43 -44.16 -14.59
C ALA A 144 -9.15 -43.43 -15.03
N ALA A 145 -9.17 -42.79 -16.20
CA ALA A 145 -8.06 -41.96 -16.68
C ALA A 145 -7.78 -40.79 -15.73
N LEU A 146 -8.82 -40.05 -15.30
CA LEU A 146 -8.67 -38.95 -14.35
C LEU A 146 -8.16 -39.42 -12.98
N ALA A 147 -8.55 -40.62 -12.52
CA ALA A 147 -8.04 -41.18 -11.28
C ALA A 147 -6.56 -41.55 -11.39
N GLN A 148 -6.14 -42.08 -12.54
CA GLN A 148 -4.75 -42.39 -12.83
C GLN A 148 -3.89 -41.11 -12.91
N ASP A 149 -4.34 -40.10 -13.65
CA ASP A 149 -3.66 -38.80 -13.75
C ASP A 149 -3.50 -38.13 -12.38
N ARG A 150 -4.55 -38.19 -11.54
CA ARG A 150 -4.48 -37.67 -10.15
C ARG A 150 -3.45 -38.41 -9.31
N LYS A 151 -3.35 -39.73 -9.45
CA LYS A 151 -2.37 -40.53 -8.73
C LYS A 151 -0.94 -40.19 -9.18
N GLU A 152 -0.71 -40.08 -10.48
CA GLU A 152 0.58 -39.69 -11.04
C GLU A 152 0.98 -38.27 -10.62
N LEU A 153 0.03 -37.34 -10.59
CA LEU A 153 0.26 -35.98 -10.08
C LEU A 153 0.62 -35.99 -8.60
N GLN A 154 -0.09 -36.75 -7.76
CA GLN A 154 0.24 -36.88 -6.34
C GLN A 154 1.63 -37.49 -6.12
N GLU A 155 2.00 -38.52 -6.88
CA GLU A 155 3.34 -39.10 -6.82
C GLU A 155 4.42 -38.09 -7.28
N ALA A 156 4.14 -37.30 -8.32
CA ALA A 156 5.03 -36.25 -8.79
C ALA A 156 5.18 -35.12 -7.75
N GLU A 157 4.10 -34.69 -7.09
CA GLU A 157 4.12 -33.72 -6.00
C GLU A 157 4.92 -34.24 -4.79
N GLN A 158 4.74 -35.50 -4.42
CA GLN A 158 5.51 -36.12 -3.34
C GLN A 158 7.00 -36.17 -3.66
N ARG A 159 7.38 -36.55 -4.89
CA ARG A 159 8.77 -36.52 -5.35
C ARG A 159 9.34 -35.12 -5.36
N LEU A 160 8.57 -34.12 -5.80
CA LEU A 160 8.99 -32.72 -5.81
C LEU A 160 9.20 -32.21 -4.38
N ARG A 161 8.28 -32.51 -3.45
CA ARG A 161 8.42 -32.16 -2.03
C ARG A 161 9.67 -32.80 -1.41
N ALA A 162 9.89 -34.10 -1.64
CA ALA A 162 11.08 -34.79 -1.17
C ALA A 162 12.38 -34.19 -1.74
N ALA A 163 12.41 -33.88 -3.03
CA ALA A 163 13.55 -33.21 -3.67
C ALA A 163 13.78 -31.80 -3.13
N THR A 164 12.72 -31.04 -2.88
CA THR A 164 12.80 -29.68 -2.30
C THR A 164 13.31 -29.73 -0.87
N GLN A 165 12.85 -30.70 -0.07
CA GLN A 165 13.32 -30.93 1.29
C GLN A 165 14.81 -31.30 1.30
N ALA A 166 15.23 -32.24 0.45
CA ALA A 166 16.62 -32.63 0.33
C ALA A 166 17.52 -31.45 -0.09
N LEU A 167 17.05 -30.61 -1.02
CA LEU A 167 17.78 -29.41 -1.43
C LEU A 167 17.87 -28.38 -0.29
N ALA A 168 16.80 -28.21 0.50
CA ALA A 168 16.81 -27.34 1.67
C ALA A 168 17.81 -27.84 2.73
N ASP A 169 17.82 -29.15 3.01
CA ASP A 169 18.75 -29.77 3.94
C ASP A 169 20.21 -29.59 3.47
N GLU A 170 20.47 -29.77 2.16
CA GLU A 170 21.79 -29.53 1.56
C GLU A 170 22.20 -28.05 1.64
N GLN A 171 21.28 -27.12 1.39
CA GLN A 171 21.53 -25.69 1.56
C GLN A 171 21.84 -25.34 3.02
N HIS A 172 21.11 -25.90 3.98
CA HIS A 172 21.38 -25.71 5.40
C HIS A 172 22.75 -26.25 5.80
N ALA A 173 23.13 -27.44 5.29
CA ALA A 173 24.47 -28.00 5.50
C ALA A 173 25.56 -27.10 4.91
N LEU A 174 25.38 -26.60 3.68
CA LEU A 174 26.32 -25.68 3.03
C LEU A 174 26.47 -24.35 3.77
N VAL A 175 25.39 -23.80 4.32
CA VAL A 175 25.44 -22.59 5.15
C VAL A 175 26.17 -22.85 6.47
N ALA A 176 25.93 -24.00 7.10
CA ALA A 176 26.65 -24.41 8.31
C ALA A 176 28.16 -24.57 8.05
N ASP A 177 28.53 -25.23 6.95
CA ASP A 177 29.93 -25.38 6.55
C ASP A 177 30.56 -24.04 6.18
N ARG A 178 29.86 -23.15 5.47
CA ARG A 178 30.36 -21.78 5.20
C ARG A 178 30.59 -20.98 6.50
N ARG A 179 29.71 -21.13 7.49
CA ARG A 179 29.90 -20.49 8.80
C ARG A 179 31.12 -21.07 9.52
N ARG A 180 31.30 -22.39 9.50
CA ARG A 180 32.47 -23.05 10.10
C ARG A 180 33.77 -22.62 9.42
N ILE A 181 33.81 -22.62 8.09
CA ILE A 181 34.97 -22.13 7.32
C ILE A 181 35.21 -20.64 7.60
N GLY A 182 34.15 -19.84 7.73
CA GLY A 182 34.25 -18.43 8.09
C GLY A 182 34.86 -18.22 9.48
N SER A 183 34.44 -18.99 10.49
CA SER A 183 35.02 -18.93 11.84
C SER A 183 36.47 -19.40 11.85
N GLU A 184 36.78 -20.53 11.21
CA GLU A 184 38.15 -21.05 11.06
C GLU A 184 39.05 -20.05 10.33
N SER A 185 38.56 -19.39 9.28
CA SER A 185 39.29 -18.36 8.54
C SER A 185 39.54 -17.11 9.39
N SER A 186 38.56 -16.70 10.21
CA SER A 186 38.71 -15.59 11.15
C SER A 186 39.70 -15.91 12.26
N GLU A 187 39.65 -17.11 12.82
CA GLU A 187 40.61 -17.61 13.80
C GLU A 187 42.02 -17.66 13.22
N LEU A 188 42.17 -18.17 12.00
CA LEU A 188 43.44 -18.20 11.27
C LEU A 188 43.97 -16.78 11.01
N ALA A 189 43.10 -15.85 10.61
CA ALA A 189 43.47 -14.45 10.40
C ALA A 189 43.91 -13.78 11.71
N SER A 190 43.22 -14.06 12.81
CA SER A 190 43.58 -13.59 14.15
C SER A 190 44.94 -14.17 14.60
N ALA A 191 45.13 -15.48 14.44
CA ALA A 191 46.39 -16.16 14.75
C ALA A 191 47.54 -15.62 13.90
N LYS A 192 47.30 -15.34 12.62
CA LYS A 192 48.29 -14.74 11.72
C LYS A 192 48.67 -13.33 12.15
N ARG A 193 47.70 -12.47 12.50
CA ARG A 193 47.97 -11.13 13.06
C ARG A 193 48.71 -11.20 14.39
N ALA A 194 48.36 -12.15 15.26
CA ALA A 194 49.05 -12.36 16.52
C ALA A 194 50.50 -12.80 16.30
N LEU A 195 50.75 -13.66 15.30
CA LEU A 195 52.08 -14.08 14.90
C LEU A 195 52.90 -12.93 14.30
N GLU A 196 52.29 -12.12 13.42
CA GLU A 196 52.91 -10.92 12.83
C GLU A 196 53.25 -9.89 13.91
N ALA A 197 52.35 -9.65 14.87
CA ALA A 197 52.60 -8.77 16.01
C ALA A 197 53.72 -9.31 16.90
N LYS A 198 53.76 -10.63 17.14
CA LYS A 198 54.82 -11.26 17.92
C LYS A 198 56.17 -11.23 17.19
N ALA A 199 56.16 -11.37 15.87
CA ALA A 199 57.36 -11.23 15.03
C ALA A 199 57.87 -9.78 15.03
N ALA A 200 56.97 -8.79 14.96
CA ALA A 200 57.32 -7.38 15.07
C ALA A 200 57.89 -7.05 16.47
N ALA A 201 57.27 -7.55 17.54
CA ALA A 201 57.75 -7.38 18.91
C ALA A 201 59.11 -8.05 19.13
N LEU A 202 59.34 -9.23 18.54
CA LEU A 202 60.64 -9.89 18.55
C LEU A 202 61.69 -9.10 17.78
N ALA A 203 61.35 -8.54 16.62
CA ALA A 203 62.26 -7.70 15.84
C ALA A 203 62.60 -6.40 16.57
N GLU A 204 61.64 -5.80 17.28
CA GLU A 204 61.84 -4.65 18.14
C GLU A 204 62.71 -5.00 19.34
N GLN A 205 62.45 -6.14 20.01
CA GLN A 205 63.33 -6.66 21.06
C GLN A 205 64.75 -6.94 20.54
N GLU A 206 64.90 -7.46 19.33
CA GLU A 206 66.21 -7.73 18.74
C GLU A 206 66.95 -6.43 18.39
N ALA A 207 66.22 -5.41 17.92
CA ALA A 207 66.76 -4.07 17.70
C ALA A 207 67.14 -3.39 19.02
N ASP A 208 66.32 -3.52 20.06
CA ASP A 208 66.59 -3.03 21.41
C ASP A 208 67.76 -3.76 22.04
N LEU A 209 67.86 -5.09 21.90
CA LEU A 209 69.02 -5.86 22.36
C LEU A 209 70.28 -5.49 21.60
N ARG A 210 70.21 -5.21 20.29
CA ARG A 210 71.35 -4.67 19.53
C ARG A 210 71.74 -3.28 19.99
N LYS A 211 70.76 -2.43 20.29
CA LYS A 211 70.97 -1.08 20.83
C LYS A 211 71.55 -1.14 22.24
N GLN A 212 71.08 -2.06 23.08
CA GLN A 212 71.60 -2.34 24.40
C GLN A 212 73.01 -2.93 24.34
N ALA A 213 73.29 -3.82 23.39
CA ALA A 213 74.63 -4.35 23.15
C ALA A 213 75.59 -3.26 22.67
N GLY A 214 75.16 -2.38 21.74
CA GLY A 214 75.93 -1.22 21.33
C GLY A 214 76.10 -0.19 22.45
N ALA A 215 75.08 0.00 23.29
CA ALA A 215 75.15 0.84 24.47
C ALA A 215 75.98 0.21 25.59
N LEU A 216 76.08 -1.12 25.66
CA LEU A 216 76.97 -1.87 26.56
C LEU A 216 78.41 -1.79 26.09
N ASP A 217 78.67 -1.90 24.79
CA ASP A 217 79.99 -1.71 24.18
C ASP A 217 80.44 -0.26 24.34
N GLN A 218 79.52 0.70 24.15
CA GLN A 218 79.77 2.10 24.48
C GLN A 218 79.94 2.29 25.98
N ARG A 219 79.17 1.62 26.84
CA ARG A 219 79.36 1.65 28.30
C ARG A 219 80.66 1.01 28.74
N GLU A 220 81.18 -0.01 28.06
CA GLU A 220 82.50 -0.59 28.34
C GLU A 220 83.59 0.40 27.97
N ARG A 221 83.46 1.10 26.83
CA ARG A 221 84.38 2.18 26.45
C ARG A 221 84.27 3.37 27.40
N ASP A 222 83.05 3.74 27.79
CA ASP A 222 82.77 4.80 28.74
C ASP A 222 83.15 4.38 30.16
N LEU A 223 83.12 3.10 30.53
CA LEU A 223 83.62 2.55 31.79
C LEU A 223 85.13 2.54 31.80
N ALA A 224 85.79 2.20 30.69
CA ALA A 224 87.24 2.31 30.58
C ALA A 224 87.68 3.79 30.65
N ALA A 225 86.94 4.69 29.99
CA ALA A 225 87.16 6.13 30.08
C ALA A 225 86.77 6.69 31.46
N ALA A 226 85.72 6.16 32.08
CA ALA A 226 85.27 6.53 33.42
C ALA A 226 86.15 5.92 34.49
N ASP A 227 86.85 4.81 34.29
CA ASP A 227 87.85 4.26 35.21
C ASP A 227 89.10 5.14 35.19
N ALA A 228 89.53 5.60 34.00
CA ALA A 228 90.55 6.64 33.87
C ALA A 228 90.09 7.98 34.49
N ALA A 229 88.83 8.35 34.30
CA ALA A 229 88.24 9.52 34.95
C ALA A 229 87.98 9.29 36.44
N ARG A 230 87.81 8.05 36.91
CA ARG A 230 87.59 7.65 38.30
C ARG A 230 88.90 7.58 39.05
N GLU A 231 90.02 7.30 38.40
CA GLU A 231 91.35 7.61 38.91
C GLU A 231 91.54 9.13 39.09
N ALA A 232 91.12 9.93 38.10
CA ALA A 232 91.14 11.39 38.21
C ALA A 232 90.12 11.96 39.23
N GLU A 233 88.99 11.29 39.41
CA GLU A 233 87.91 11.64 40.31
C GLU A 233 88.15 11.09 41.72
N LEU A 234 88.91 10.01 41.92
CA LEU A 234 89.42 9.56 43.22
C LEU A 234 90.43 10.58 43.77
N VAL A 235 91.19 11.22 42.88
CA VAL A 235 92.00 12.41 43.21
C VAL A 235 91.10 13.60 43.58
N ARG A 236 89.93 13.78 42.95
CA ARG A 236 88.97 14.86 43.28
C ARG A 236 88.13 14.60 44.55
N ILE A 237 87.64 13.38 44.73
CA ILE A 237 86.81 12.90 45.85
C ILE A 237 87.61 12.90 47.16
N SER A 238 88.94 12.83 47.10
CA SER A 238 89.81 13.09 48.26
C SER A 238 89.61 14.47 48.92
N GLY A 239 88.88 15.39 48.25
CA GLY A 239 88.53 16.72 48.76
C GLY A 239 87.03 16.99 49.01
N LEU A 240 86.13 16.01 48.84
CA LEU A 240 84.68 16.22 49.08
C LEU A 240 84.26 15.75 50.48
N THR A 241 83.61 16.64 51.23
CA THR A 241 82.99 16.29 52.52
C THR A 241 81.70 15.50 52.31
N VAL A 242 81.43 14.51 53.18
CA VAL A 242 80.28 13.59 53.13
C VAL A 242 78.92 14.28 52.94
N GLU A 243 78.76 15.50 53.46
CA GLU A 243 77.50 16.26 53.35
C GLU A 243 77.24 16.79 51.93
N ALA A 244 78.28 17.19 51.19
CA ALA A 244 78.14 17.71 49.83
C ALA A 244 77.74 16.62 48.83
N ALA A 245 78.33 15.44 48.96
CA ALA A 245 78.00 14.27 48.14
C ALA A 245 76.56 13.78 48.40
N ARG A 246 76.07 13.91 49.64
CA ARG A 246 74.71 13.51 50.00
C ARG A 246 73.66 14.47 49.44
N ALA A 247 73.94 15.77 49.44
CA ALA A 247 73.03 16.79 48.90
C ALA A 247 72.87 16.67 47.37
N GLU A 248 73.97 16.43 46.65
CA GLU A 248 73.95 16.28 45.19
C GLU A 248 73.20 15.01 44.74
N LEU A 249 73.37 13.91 45.49
CA LEU A 249 72.70 12.64 45.22
C LEU A 249 71.19 12.69 45.51
N LEU A 250 70.78 13.45 46.53
CA LEU A 250 69.37 13.71 46.84
C LEU A 250 68.71 14.56 45.76
N ALA A 251 69.38 15.60 45.25
CA ALA A 251 68.83 16.44 44.19
C ALA A 251 68.61 15.67 42.86
N GLY A 252 69.54 14.79 42.49
CA GLY A 252 69.39 13.94 41.30
C GLY A 252 68.26 12.92 41.40
N GLN A 253 68.05 12.34 42.59
CA GLN A 253 66.92 11.44 42.86
C GLN A 253 65.57 12.17 42.82
N GLU A 254 65.51 13.39 43.36
CA GLU A 254 64.28 14.18 43.38
C GLU A 254 63.80 14.51 41.96
N GLU A 255 64.72 14.83 41.04
CA GLU A 255 64.35 15.11 39.64
C GLU A 255 63.91 13.85 38.86
N ALA A 256 64.55 12.70 39.12
CA ALA A 256 64.15 11.42 38.54
C ALA A 256 62.75 11.00 38.99
N VAL A 257 62.47 11.06 40.29
CA VAL A 257 61.15 10.76 40.86
C VAL A 257 60.07 11.69 40.30
N ARG A 258 60.39 12.97 40.06
CA ARG A 258 59.45 13.94 39.48
C ARG A 258 59.06 13.59 38.03
N ARG A 259 59.99 13.10 37.21
CA ARG A 259 59.70 12.65 35.85
C ARG A 259 58.86 11.38 35.84
N ASP A 260 59.20 10.42 36.68
CA ASP A 260 58.46 9.15 36.78
C ASP A 260 57.03 9.39 37.27
N ALA A 261 56.85 10.26 38.26
CA ALA A 261 55.54 10.70 38.73
C ALA A 261 54.72 11.37 37.61
N ALA A 262 55.33 12.25 36.80
CA ALA A 262 54.64 12.91 35.70
C ALA A 262 54.20 11.92 34.60
N MET A 263 55.02 10.92 34.27
CA MET A 263 54.64 9.86 33.32
C MET A 263 53.53 8.97 33.90
N MET A 264 53.61 8.64 35.18
CA MET A 264 52.59 7.85 35.87
C MET A 264 51.24 8.59 35.91
N ILE A 265 51.23 9.89 36.22
CA ILE A 265 50.02 10.72 36.19
C ILE A 265 49.39 10.72 34.80
N ARG A 266 50.17 10.98 33.74
CA ARG A 266 49.65 10.97 32.36
C ARG A 266 49.08 9.61 31.96
N ARG A 267 49.71 8.52 32.37
CA ARG A 267 49.21 7.17 32.12
C ARG A 267 47.88 6.92 32.84
N ILE A 268 47.79 7.28 34.12
CA ILE A 268 46.56 7.16 34.92
C ILE A 268 45.45 8.01 34.32
N GLU A 269 45.72 9.25 33.92
CA GLU A 269 44.74 10.12 33.26
C GLU A 269 44.25 9.53 31.93
N SER A 270 45.15 9.00 31.10
CA SER A 270 44.78 8.36 29.85
C SER A 270 43.96 7.09 30.06
N GLU A 271 44.33 6.25 31.03
CA GLU A 271 43.58 5.05 31.41
C GLU A 271 42.19 5.42 31.94
N ALA A 272 42.09 6.44 32.79
CA ALA A 272 40.84 6.95 33.32
C ALA A 272 39.94 7.51 32.19
N GLN A 273 40.49 8.28 31.25
CA GLN A 273 39.73 8.79 30.10
C GLN A 273 39.24 7.66 29.19
N ASN A 274 40.06 6.65 28.92
CA ASN A 274 39.67 5.51 28.09
C ASN A 274 38.58 4.67 28.77
N SER A 275 38.72 4.42 30.08
CA SER A 275 37.71 3.72 30.88
C SER A 275 36.40 4.51 30.94
N ALA A 276 36.46 5.83 31.15
CA ALA A 276 35.29 6.71 31.14
C ALA A 276 34.56 6.67 29.79
N LYS A 277 35.29 6.73 28.66
CA LYS A 277 34.71 6.60 27.32
C LYS A 277 34.02 5.25 27.09
N GLN A 278 34.62 4.15 27.55
CA GLN A 278 34.01 2.83 27.45
C GLN A 278 32.73 2.74 28.29
N ARG A 279 32.76 3.26 29.52
CA ARG A 279 31.61 3.25 30.42
C ARG A 279 30.48 4.14 29.91
N ALA A 280 30.78 5.32 29.37
CA ALA A 280 29.79 6.20 28.73
C ALA A 280 29.09 5.51 27.55
N ARG A 281 29.86 4.83 26.69
CA ARG A 281 29.29 4.04 25.59
C ARG A 281 28.38 2.92 26.09
N ALA A 282 28.76 2.24 27.17
CA ALA A 282 27.95 1.18 27.77
C ALA A 282 26.62 1.74 28.32
N ILE A 283 26.66 2.87 29.04
CA ILE A 283 25.46 3.54 29.58
C ILE A 283 24.50 3.93 28.45
N VAL A 284 25.00 4.55 27.38
CA VAL A 284 24.18 4.95 26.23
C VAL A 284 23.59 3.72 25.53
N ALA A 285 24.41 2.68 25.28
CA ALA A 285 23.95 1.47 24.63
C ALA A 285 22.87 0.74 25.46
N GLU A 286 23.05 0.65 26.77
CA GLU A 286 22.09 0.04 27.68
C GLU A 286 20.80 0.86 27.79
N ALA A 287 20.90 2.19 27.85
CA ALA A 287 19.75 3.08 27.83
C ALA A 287 18.94 2.90 26.54
N ILE A 288 19.59 2.85 25.37
CA ILE A 288 18.91 2.59 24.09
C ILE A 288 18.27 1.20 24.06
N GLN A 289 18.97 0.16 24.51
CA GLN A 289 18.46 -1.22 24.51
C GLN A 289 17.21 -1.38 25.38
N ARG A 290 17.14 -0.68 26.51
CA ARG A 290 15.96 -0.72 27.41
C ARG A 290 14.73 -0.03 26.81
N VAL A 291 14.91 0.87 25.85
CA VAL A 291 13.83 1.69 25.25
C VAL A 291 13.55 1.27 23.80
N ALA A 292 13.86 0.03 23.42
CA ALA A 292 13.59 -0.46 22.07
C ALA A 292 12.07 -0.53 21.78
N SER A 293 11.53 0.54 21.18
CA SER A 293 10.16 0.63 20.67
C SER A 293 10.14 0.53 19.15
N ASP A 294 9.23 -0.28 18.62
CA ASP A 294 8.93 -0.38 17.19
C ASP A 294 8.10 0.84 16.74
N GLN A 295 8.76 1.96 16.45
CA GLN A 295 8.10 3.11 15.85
C GLN A 295 8.33 3.10 14.34
N THR A 296 7.25 2.88 13.59
CA THR A 296 7.23 2.92 12.14
C THR A 296 7.21 4.36 11.65
N ALA A 297 7.94 4.63 10.55
CA ALA A 297 7.89 5.94 9.91
C ALA A 297 6.46 6.21 9.40
N GLN A 298 5.82 7.27 9.91
CA GLN A 298 4.47 7.62 9.51
C GLN A 298 4.50 8.52 8.25
N THR A 299 3.63 8.21 7.28
CA THR A 299 3.50 8.97 6.03
C THR A 299 2.71 10.26 6.26
N VAL A 300 3.16 11.37 5.67
CA VAL A 300 2.57 12.72 5.81
C VAL A 300 1.23 12.88 5.06
N VAL A 301 0.65 11.79 4.55
CA VAL A 301 -0.61 11.81 3.80
C VAL A 301 -1.61 10.92 4.50
N ALA A 302 -2.78 11.49 4.84
CA ALA A 302 -3.90 10.73 5.35
C ALA A 302 -4.70 10.17 4.16
N VAL A 303 -4.75 8.84 4.07
CA VAL A 303 -5.54 8.12 3.05
C VAL A 303 -6.87 7.74 3.67
N VAL A 304 -7.97 8.24 3.09
CA VAL A 304 -9.33 7.85 3.49
C VAL A 304 -9.83 6.84 2.46
N HIS A 305 -10.17 5.64 2.95
CA HIS A 305 -10.73 4.58 2.11
C HIS A 305 -12.23 4.78 1.96
N LEU A 306 -12.73 4.70 0.73
CA LEU A 306 -14.13 4.84 0.40
C LEU A 306 -14.77 3.46 0.24
N PRO A 307 -16.00 3.24 0.72
CA PRO A 307 -16.68 1.96 0.56
C PRO A 307 -17.16 1.69 -0.88
N ALA A 308 -17.27 2.73 -1.72
CA ALA A 308 -17.56 2.63 -3.15
C ALA A 308 -17.19 3.92 -3.88
N ASP A 309 -16.86 3.84 -5.17
CA ASP A 309 -16.56 5.01 -6.02
C ASP A 309 -17.74 6.00 -6.15
N GLU A 310 -18.98 5.55 -5.95
CA GLU A 310 -20.16 6.44 -5.88
C GLU A 310 -20.05 7.49 -4.76
N VAL A 311 -19.35 7.16 -3.68
CA VAL A 311 -19.08 8.09 -2.57
C VAL A 311 -18.15 9.21 -3.03
N LYS A 312 -17.17 8.90 -3.90
CA LYS A 312 -16.25 9.89 -4.50
C LYS A 312 -17.04 10.96 -5.26
N GLY A 313 -18.06 10.56 -6.03
CA GLY A 313 -18.97 11.49 -6.72
C GLY A 313 -19.79 12.39 -5.78
N ARG A 314 -20.21 11.86 -4.62
CA ARG A 314 -20.92 12.63 -3.58
C ARG A 314 -20.00 13.62 -2.84
N ILE A 315 -18.75 13.23 -2.60
CA ILE A 315 -17.72 14.10 -1.99
C ILE A 315 -17.45 15.31 -2.89
N ILE A 316 -17.33 15.11 -4.22
CA ILE A 316 -17.19 16.21 -5.18
C ILE A 316 -18.46 17.06 -5.18
N GLY A 317 -19.62 16.42 -5.33
CA GLY A 317 -20.90 17.10 -5.50
C GLY A 317 -21.05 17.75 -6.88
N ARG A 318 -22.23 18.32 -7.16
CA ARG A 318 -22.48 19.02 -8.43
C ARG A 318 -21.53 20.22 -8.55
N GLU A 319 -20.76 20.27 -9.64
CA GLU A 319 -19.77 21.33 -9.93
C GLU A 319 -18.68 21.51 -8.85
N GLY A 320 -18.42 20.49 -8.04
CA GLY A 320 -17.45 20.60 -6.94
C GLY A 320 -17.96 21.39 -5.73
N ARG A 321 -19.28 21.62 -5.60
CA ARG A 321 -19.85 22.40 -4.49
C ARG A 321 -19.51 21.82 -3.12
N ASN A 322 -19.57 20.50 -2.98
CA ASN A 322 -19.38 19.83 -1.70
C ASN A 322 -17.92 19.81 -1.29
N ILE A 323 -17.02 19.46 -2.21
CA ILE A 323 -15.57 19.50 -1.97
C ILE A 323 -15.11 20.92 -1.63
N ARG A 324 -15.58 21.95 -2.34
CA ARG A 324 -15.24 23.35 -2.02
C ARG A 324 -15.74 23.77 -0.64
N ALA A 325 -16.96 23.38 -0.28
CA ALA A 325 -17.50 23.65 1.05
C ALA A 325 -16.66 22.95 2.13
N PHE A 326 -16.29 21.68 1.93
CA PHE A 326 -15.40 20.94 2.81
C PHE A 326 -14.02 21.61 2.95
N GLU A 327 -13.37 21.95 1.84
CA GLU A 327 -12.06 22.61 1.86
C GLU A 327 -12.12 23.98 2.55
N THR A 328 -13.20 24.73 2.35
CA THR A 328 -13.39 26.06 2.97
C THR A 328 -13.64 25.97 4.48
N VAL A 329 -14.48 25.01 4.91
CA VAL A 329 -14.84 24.82 6.32
C VAL A 329 -13.68 24.21 7.10
N THR A 330 -13.10 23.12 6.59
CA THR A 330 -12.05 22.37 7.29
C THR A 330 -10.67 22.97 7.10
N GLY A 331 -10.43 23.74 6.04
CA GLY A 331 -9.09 24.19 5.65
C GLY A 331 -8.15 23.05 5.22
N VAL A 332 -8.70 21.89 4.85
CA VAL A 332 -7.96 20.72 4.36
C VAL A 332 -8.24 20.52 2.88
N ASN A 333 -7.20 20.37 2.07
CA ASN A 333 -7.34 20.12 0.64
C ASN A 333 -7.62 18.64 0.39
N VAL A 334 -8.59 18.36 -0.48
CA VAL A 334 -9.01 17.00 -0.81
C VAL A 334 -8.51 16.68 -2.21
N ILE A 335 -7.48 15.84 -2.31
CA ILE A 335 -6.89 15.44 -3.58
C ILE A 335 -7.60 14.18 -4.06
N ILE A 336 -8.26 14.31 -5.19
CA ILE A 336 -8.98 13.24 -5.88
C ILE A 336 -8.17 12.90 -7.13
N ASP A 337 -7.58 11.71 -7.13
CA ASP A 337 -6.78 11.17 -8.25
C ASP A 337 -7.48 9.93 -8.86
N ASP A 338 -6.93 9.32 -9.90
CA ASP A 338 -7.44 8.11 -10.57
C ASP A 338 -7.33 6.84 -9.70
N THR A 339 -6.86 6.96 -8.46
CA THR A 339 -6.85 5.86 -7.49
C THR A 339 -8.30 5.45 -7.14
N PRO A 340 -8.70 4.19 -7.37
CA PRO A 340 -10.03 3.70 -7.04
C PRO A 340 -10.21 3.66 -5.51
N GLU A 341 -11.44 3.91 -5.04
CA GLU A 341 -11.85 3.72 -3.64
C GLU A 341 -10.99 4.48 -2.59
N ALA A 342 -10.24 5.51 -2.98
CA ALA A 342 -9.41 6.28 -2.06
C ALA A 342 -9.40 7.78 -2.37
N VAL A 343 -9.30 8.58 -1.31
CA VAL A 343 -9.14 10.04 -1.37
C VAL A 343 -8.00 10.45 -0.45
N LEU A 344 -7.18 11.39 -0.91
CA LEU A 344 -6.01 11.87 -0.16
C LEU A 344 -6.31 13.21 0.48
N LEU A 345 -6.06 13.34 1.77
CA LEU A 345 -6.19 14.60 2.50
C LEU A 345 -4.82 15.24 2.69
N SER A 346 -4.72 16.50 2.27
CA SER A 346 -3.50 17.29 2.37
C SER A 346 -3.76 18.57 3.17
N CYS A 347 -3.04 18.71 4.28
CA CYS A 347 -3.03 19.91 5.11
C CYS A 347 -1.69 20.00 5.85
N PHE A 348 -1.17 21.21 6.03
CA PHE A 348 0.10 21.43 6.73
C PHE A 348 -0.02 21.26 8.25
N ASP A 349 -1.15 21.69 8.81
CA ASP A 349 -1.48 21.47 10.20
C ASP A 349 -1.94 20.01 10.39
N PRO A 350 -1.19 19.19 11.14
CA PRO A 350 -1.51 17.78 11.32
C PRO A 350 -2.80 17.56 12.11
N VAL A 351 -3.11 18.43 13.08
CA VAL A 351 -4.33 18.33 13.88
C VAL A 351 -5.52 18.64 13.00
N ARG A 352 -5.42 19.70 12.17
CA ARG A 352 -6.45 20.03 11.18
C ARG A 352 -6.64 18.92 10.14
N ARG A 353 -5.55 18.29 9.70
CA ARG A 353 -5.61 17.13 8.78
C ARG A 353 -6.40 15.99 9.38
N GLU A 354 -6.20 15.71 10.67
CA GLU A 354 -6.93 14.67 11.39
C GLU A 354 -8.40 15.03 11.60
N ILE A 355 -8.70 16.28 11.98
CA ILE A 355 -10.08 16.78 12.04
C ILE A 355 -10.76 16.59 10.69
N GLY A 356 -10.08 16.93 9.59
CA GLY A 356 -10.58 16.70 8.23
C GLY A 356 -10.83 15.22 7.93
N ARG A 357 -9.93 14.31 8.35
CA ARG A 357 -10.09 12.86 8.17
C ARG A 357 -11.36 12.35 8.87
N ILE A 358 -11.51 12.67 10.16
CA ILE A 358 -12.67 12.25 10.96
C ILE A 358 -13.95 12.91 10.42
N THR A 359 -13.91 14.18 10.05
CA THR A 359 -15.06 14.88 9.42
C THR A 359 -15.50 14.14 8.16
N LEU A 360 -14.56 13.73 7.30
CA LEU A 360 -14.89 13.03 6.06
C LEU A 360 -15.44 11.62 6.34
N GLU A 361 -14.89 10.89 7.30
CA GLU A 361 -15.39 9.58 7.73
C GLU A 361 -16.83 9.67 8.26
N MET A 362 -17.13 10.63 9.14
CA MET A 362 -18.47 10.86 9.65
C MET A 362 -19.48 11.18 8.54
N LEU A 363 -19.07 11.93 7.51
CA LEU A 363 -19.91 12.27 6.35
C LEU A 363 -20.13 11.07 5.42
N ILE A 364 -19.14 10.18 5.30
CA ILE A 364 -19.25 8.94 4.54
C ILE A 364 -20.23 7.98 5.23
N ASP A 365 -20.10 7.83 6.55
CA ASP A 365 -20.97 6.99 7.38
C ASP A 365 -22.42 7.47 7.39
N ASP A 366 -22.66 8.78 7.46
CA ASP A 366 -24.00 9.38 7.33
C ASP A 366 -24.55 9.29 5.88
N GLY A 367 -23.65 9.14 4.89
CA GLY A 367 -24.00 9.01 3.48
C GLY A 367 -24.54 10.30 2.82
N ARG A 368 -24.66 11.39 3.57
CA ARG A 368 -25.17 12.69 3.12
C ARG A 368 -24.09 13.76 3.20
N ILE A 369 -23.62 14.20 2.04
CA ILE A 369 -22.56 15.21 1.93
C ILE A 369 -23.16 16.48 1.35
N HIS A 370 -23.39 17.49 2.19
CA HIS A 370 -23.85 18.82 1.78
C HIS A 370 -23.32 19.89 2.76
N PRO A 371 -23.23 21.18 2.36
CA PRO A 371 -22.54 22.22 3.14
C PRO A 371 -22.90 22.28 4.63
N HIS A 372 -24.19 22.32 4.98
CA HIS A 372 -24.62 22.36 6.39
C HIS A 372 -24.18 21.14 7.22
N ARG A 373 -24.18 19.93 6.64
CA ARG A 373 -23.73 18.73 7.37
C ARG A 373 -22.21 18.70 7.51
N ILE A 374 -21.49 19.26 6.55
CA ILE A 374 -20.04 19.40 6.64
C ILE A 374 -19.67 20.29 7.83
N GLU A 375 -20.35 21.42 8.03
CA GLU A 375 -20.16 22.31 9.18
C GLU A 375 -20.45 21.59 10.51
N GLU A 376 -21.59 20.89 10.62
CA GLU A 376 -21.95 20.16 11.83
C GLU A 376 -21.06 18.94 12.11
N ALA A 377 -20.57 18.26 11.07
CA ALA A 377 -19.61 17.17 11.22
C ALA A 377 -18.23 17.70 11.64
N PHE A 378 -17.82 18.86 11.13
CA PHE A 378 -16.56 19.49 11.47
C PHE A 378 -16.48 19.90 12.95
N GLU A 379 -17.53 20.54 13.50
CA GLU A 379 -17.54 20.91 14.92
C GLU A 379 -17.49 19.67 15.83
N ARG A 380 -18.21 18.60 15.48
CA ARG A 380 -18.14 17.34 16.24
C ARG A 380 -16.77 16.67 16.14
N ALA A 381 -16.18 16.62 14.95
CA ALA A 381 -14.85 16.05 14.73
C ALA A 381 -13.78 16.84 15.49
N ARG A 382 -13.92 18.16 15.58
CA ARG A 382 -13.04 19.03 16.36
C ARG A 382 -13.09 18.68 17.86
N ASP A 383 -14.29 18.59 18.43
CA ASP A 383 -14.47 18.21 19.85
C ASP A 383 -13.89 16.81 20.12
N GLU A 384 -14.09 15.87 19.20
CA GLU A 384 -13.56 14.51 19.32
C GLU A 384 -12.03 14.47 19.28
N VAL A 385 -11.40 15.20 18.35
CA VAL A 385 -9.94 15.30 18.26
C VAL A 385 -9.36 15.97 19.50
N ASP A 386 -9.99 17.02 20.02
CA ASP A 386 -9.51 17.70 21.24
C ASP A 386 -9.50 16.75 22.45
N VAL A 387 -10.53 15.90 22.59
CA VAL A 387 -10.58 14.84 23.63
C VAL A 387 -9.47 13.80 23.41
N LEU A 388 -9.26 13.36 22.16
CA LEU A 388 -8.21 12.40 21.82
C LEU A 388 -6.80 12.94 22.05
N CYS A 389 -6.56 14.22 21.78
CA CYS A 389 -5.32 14.92 22.07
C CYS A 389 -5.06 15.00 23.56
N ARG A 390 -6.06 15.44 24.35
CA ARG A 390 -5.92 15.54 25.82
C ARG A 390 -5.60 14.18 26.44
N ARG A 391 -6.35 13.14 26.06
CA ARG A 391 -6.11 11.78 26.55
C ARG A 391 -4.70 11.27 26.19
N ALA A 392 -4.23 11.53 24.97
CA ALA A 392 -2.89 11.10 24.57
C ALA A 392 -1.78 11.83 25.35
N ALA A 393 -1.98 13.10 25.71
CA ALA A 393 -1.06 13.81 26.59
C ALA A 393 -1.04 13.20 28.00
N GLU A 394 -2.22 12.90 28.55
CA GLU A 394 -2.35 12.25 29.87
C GLU A 394 -1.69 10.86 29.90
N ASP A 395 -1.92 10.04 28.86
CA ASP A 395 -1.28 8.73 28.72
C ASP A 395 0.26 8.87 28.63
N ALA A 396 0.75 9.80 27.81
CA ALA A 396 2.19 10.07 27.68
C ALA A 396 2.83 10.54 28.99
N MET A 397 2.14 11.43 29.73
CA MET A 397 2.57 11.91 31.04
C MET A 397 2.67 10.77 32.05
N LEU A 398 1.69 9.87 32.08
CA LEU A 398 1.71 8.68 32.94
C LEU A 398 2.89 7.76 32.61
N ASP A 399 3.17 7.54 31.33
CA ASP A 399 4.27 6.69 30.85
C ASP A 399 5.65 7.23 31.29
N VAL A 400 5.83 8.55 31.30
CA VAL A 400 7.07 9.20 31.75
C VAL A 400 7.08 9.53 33.25
N ARG A 401 5.98 9.24 33.96
CA ARG A 401 5.77 9.49 35.40
C ARG A 401 5.75 10.97 35.81
N ILE A 402 5.21 11.82 34.94
CA ILE A 402 4.93 13.23 35.23
C ILE A 402 3.45 13.37 35.52
N THR A 403 3.07 14.09 36.60
CA THR A 403 1.65 14.18 37.02
C THR A 403 1.14 15.60 37.14
N ASP A 404 2.02 16.59 37.10
CA ASP A 404 1.79 17.96 37.56
C ASP A 404 2.20 19.00 36.50
N LEU A 405 1.70 18.86 35.26
CA LEU A 405 1.87 19.87 34.22
C LEU A 405 0.69 20.85 34.18
N HIS A 406 0.99 22.10 33.79
CA HIS A 406 -0.03 23.11 33.59
C HIS A 406 -1.00 22.69 32.45
N PRO A 407 -2.33 22.88 32.59
CA PRO A 407 -3.31 22.42 31.60
C PRO A 407 -3.04 22.87 30.15
N GLU A 408 -2.51 24.08 29.97
CA GLU A 408 -2.11 24.60 28.66
C GLU A 408 -0.93 23.82 28.05
N LEU A 409 0.06 23.40 28.86
CA LEU A 409 1.15 22.55 28.38
C LEU A 409 0.62 21.16 27.98
N VAL A 410 -0.30 20.60 28.77
CA VAL A 410 -0.96 19.32 28.46
C VAL A 410 -1.70 19.40 27.12
N ALA A 411 -2.42 20.50 26.87
CA ALA A 411 -3.09 20.71 25.59
C ALA A 411 -2.12 20.76 24.40
N LEU A 412 -0.98 21.45 24.55
CA LEU A 412 0.05 21.55 23.51
C LEU A 412 0.72 20.19 23.25
N ILE A 413 1.06 19.45 24.30
CA ILE A 413 1.65 18.10 24.20
C ILE A 413 0.69 17.17 23.45
N GLY A 414 -0.61 17.25 23.73
CA GLY A 414 -1.62 16.43 23.05
C GLY A 414 -1.66 16.65 21.53
N ARG A 415 -1.41 17.88 21.06
CA ARG A 415 -1.36 18.18 19.62
C ARG A 415 -0.19 17.52 18.92
N LEU A 416 0.91 17.25 19.63
CA LEU A 416 2.09 16.58 19.08
C LEU A 416 1.84 15.12 18.71
N LYS A 417 0.73 14.53 19.19
CA LYS A 417 0.26 13.19 18.77
C LYS A 417 0.08 13.09 17.26
N TYR A 418 -0.32 14.17 16.59
CA TYR A 418 -0.54 14.16 15.15
C TYR A 418 0.64 14.77 14.38
N ARG A 419 1.56 15.45 15.08
CA ARG A 419 2.74 16.06 14.48
C ARG A 419 3.79 14.99 14.17
N THR A 420 4.33 15.06 12.97
CA THR A 420 5.49 14.27 12.57
C THR A 420 6.68 15.17 12.30
N SER A 421 7.85 14.83 12.81
CA SER A 421 9.14 15.48 12.52
C SER A 421 10.12 14.39 12.09
N TYR A 422 10.84 14.59 10.98
CA TYR A 422 11.75 13.57 10.45
C TYR A 422 11.10 12.17 10.32
N GLY A 423 9.85 12.10 9.87
CA GLY A 423 9.12 10.83 9.70
C GLY A 423 8.73 10.10 11.00
N GLN A 424 9.05 10.65 12.17
CA GLN A 424 8.68 10.13 13.48
C GLN A 424 7.54 10.94 14.09
N ASN A 425 6.69 10.29 14.87
CA ASN A 425 5.68 10.95 15.67
C ASN A 425 6.34 11.76 16.79
N VAL A 426 6.02 13.06 16.92
CA VAL A 426 6.70 13.93 17.90
C VAL A 426 6.35 13.54 19.34
N LEU A 427 5.08 13.25 19.65
CA LEU A 427 4.71 12.82 21.00
C LEU A 427 5.40 11.51 21.39
N GLY A 428 5.46 10.54 20.47
CA GLY A 428 6.20 9.29 20.69
C GLY A 428 7.69 9.54 20.91
N HIS A 429 8.29 10.45 20.13
CA HIS A 429 9.67 10.88 20.30
C HIS A 429 9.92 11.52 21.68
N LEU A 430 9.02 12.38 22.17
CA LEU A 430 9.14 12.97 23.51
C LEU A 430 9.16 11.91 24.62
N VAL A 431 8.27 10.92 24.53
CA VAL A 431 8.20 9.82 25.51
C VAL A 431 9.48 8.97 25.48
N GLU A 432 9.95 8.61 24.27
CA GLU A 432 11.18 7.85 24.10
C GLU A 432 12.40 8.62 24.62
N THR A 433 12.55 9.89 24.24
CA THR A 433 13.62 10.77 24.69
C THR A 433 13.62 10.90 26.21
N ALA A 434 12.45 11.03 26.84
CA ALA A 434 12.33 11.04 28.29
C ALA A 434 12.77 9.71 28.94
N HIS A 435 12.41 8.57 28.36
CA HIS A 435 12.83 7.25 28.87
C HIS A 435 14.34 7.03 28.74
N ILE A 436 14.95 7.40 27.60
CA ILE A 436 16.40 7.30 27.38
C ILE A 436 17.14 8.21 28.37
N ALA A 437 16.72 9.47 28.50
CA ALA A 437 17.34 10.43 29.39
C ALA A 437 17.27 9.97 30.86
N ARG A 438 16.10 9.45 31.27
CA ARG A 438 15.88 8.87 32.59
C ARG A 438 16.80 7.67 32.86
N ALA A 439 16.96 6.78 31.89
CA ALA A 439 17.84 5.62 32.02
C ALA A 439 19.30 6.05 32.15
N MET A 440 19.76 7.02 31.35
CA MET A 440 21.12 7.56 31.45
C MET A 440 21.38 8.22 32.81
N ALA A 441 20.46 9.04 33.32
CA ALA A 441 20.61 9.67 34.62
C ALA A 441 20.67 8.67 35.77
N ALA A 442 19.84 7.62 35.72
CA ALA A 442 19.87 6.55 36.72
C ALA A 442 21.22 5.82 36.77
N GLU A 443 21.83 5.52 35.62
CA GLU A 443 23.16 4.89 35.56
C GLU A 443 24.29 5.82 36.00
N LEU A 444 24.11 7.14 35.86
CA LEU A 444 25.06 8.16 36.30
C LEU A 444 24.87 8.58 37.77
N GLY A 445 23.81 8.12 38.44
CA GLY A 445 23.50 8.50 39.82
C GLY A 445 22.97 9.93 39.96
N ILE A 446 22.40 10.50 38.89
CA ILE A 446 21.78 11.83 38.86
C ILE A 446 20.28 11.66 39.11
N ASP A 447 19.64 12.64 39.77
CA ASP A 447 18.19 12.61 39.96
C ASP A 447 17.49 12.62 38.58
N PRO A 448 16.71 11.58 38.24
CA PRO A 448 16.06 11.52 36.95
C PRO A 448 14.94 12.57 36.78
N THR A 449 14.47 13.22 37.84
CA THR A 449 13.25 14.05 37.80
C THR A 449 13.35 15.21 36.81
N VAL A 450 14.40 16.03 36.94
CA VAL A 450 14.60 17.23 36.10
C VAL A 450 14.87 16.84 34.64
N VAL A 451 15.79 15.90 34.42
CA VAL A 451 16.15 15.46 33.07
C VAL A 451 14.98 14.78 32.37
N THR A 452 14.15 13.98 33.06
CA THR A 452 12.97 13.35 32.45
C THR A 452 11.97 14.42 32.00
N ARG A 453 11.76 15.45 32.83
CA ARG A 453 10.84 16.54 32.53
C ARG A 453 11.36 17.45 31.41
N GLY A 454 12.64 17.81 31.44
CA GLY A 454 13.32 18.54 30.36
C GLY A 454 13.27 17.78 29.03
N ALA A 455 13.62 16.49 29.05
CA ALA A 455 13.56 15.62 27.88
C ALA A 455 12.14 15.41 27.34
N PHE A 456 11.11 15.35 28.19
CA PHE A 456 9.73 15.25 27.74
C PHE A 456 9.20 16.55 27.13
N LEU A 457 9.75 17.71 27.52
CA LEU A 457 9.28 19.03 27.08
C LEU A 457 10.16 19.68 26.00
N HIS A 458 11.33 19.12 25.68
CA HIS A 458 12.34 19.76 24.84
C HIS A 458 11.79 20.25 23.49
N ASP A 459 10.87 19.48 22.90
CA ASP A 459 10.32 19.73 21.57
C ASP A 459 8.90 20.33 21.60
N ILE A 460 8.41 20.78 22.75
CA ILE A 460 7.03 21.30 22.91
C ILE A 460 6.73 22.50 22.00
N GLY A 461 7.76 23.28 21.65
CA GLY A 461 7.64 24.41 20.72
C GLY A 461 7.13 24.01 19.34
N LYS A 462 7.33 22.75 18.90
CA LYS A 462 6.83 22.24 17.60
C LYS A 462 5.29 22.25 17.50
N ALA A 463 4.59 22.41 18.62
CA ALA A 463 3.14 22.60 18.61
C ALA A 463 2.71 23.98 18.08
N LEU A 464 3.58 25.00 18.16
CA LEU A 464 3.27 26.40 17.82
C LEU A 464 4.11 27.00 16.69
N THR A 465 5.08 26.27 16.12
CA THR A 465 5.99 26.81 15.09
C THR A 465 5.31 27.29 13.80
N HIS A 466 4.07 26.87 13.55
CA HIS A 466 3.28 27.34 12.40
C HIS A 466 2.55 28.67 12.68
N GLU A 467 2.43 29.07 13.94
CA GLU A 467 1.77 30.31 14.38
C GLU A 467 2.80 31.39 14.78
N VAL A 468 3.95 30.97 15.33
CA VAL A 468 4.97 31.86 15.87
C VAL A 468 6.31 31.63 15.16
N PRO A 469 6.91 32.67 14.55
CA PRO A 469 8.23 32.56 13.93
C PRO A 469 9.33 32.47 15.00
N GLY A 470 10.23 31.50 14.87
CA GLY A 470 11.39 31.33 15.76
C GLY A 470 11.86 29.87 15.86
N SER A 471 12.97 29.65 16.57
CA SER A 471 13.44 28.30 16.92
C SER A 471 12.48 27.64 17.90
N HIS A 472 12.10 26.38 17.67
CA HIS A 472 11.17 25.68 18.56
C HIS A 472 11.74 25.47 19.96
N ALA A 473 13.07 25.46 20.10
CA ALA A 473 13.75 25.40 21.39
C ALA A 473 13.48 26.66 22.22
N LEU A 474 13.62 27.85 21.62
CA LEU A 474 13.35 29.12 22.31
C LEU A 474 11.85 29.30 22.59
N ILE A 475 11.00 28.98 21.62
CA ILE A 475 9.54 29.03 21.80
C ILE A 475 9.10 28.09 22.93
N GLY A 476 9.64 26.87 22.95
CA GLY A 476 9.37 25.88 24.00
C GLY A 476 9.83 26.35 25.38
N ALA A 477 11.02 26.94 25.46
CA ALA A 477 11.58 27.47 26.70
C ALA A 477 10.73 28.63 27.26
N ASP A 478 10.28 29.55 26.40
CA ASP A 478 9.42 30.66 26.80
C ASP A 478 8.05 30.18 27.27
N LEU A 479 7.47 29.16 26.62
CA LEU A 479 6.23 28.52 27.05
C LEU A 479 6.38 27.87 28.42
N ALA A 480 7.43 27.08 28.61
CA ALA A 480 7.73 26.41 29.87
C ALA A 480 7.88 27.43 31.00
N ARG A 481 8.65 28.51 30.76
CA ARG A 481 8.84 29.60 31.73
C ARG A 481 7.53 30.32 32.05
N LYS A 482 6.71 30.61 31.04
CA LYS A 482 5.41 31.28 31.21
C LYS A 482 4.44 30.46 32.07
N TYR A 483 4.46 29.14 31.94
CA TYR A 483 3.55 28.24 32.65
C TYR A 483 4.14 27.65 33.95
N GLY A 484 5.29 28.18 34.41
CA GLY A 484 5.80 27.94 35.77
C GLY A 484 6.76 26.77 35.91
N GLU A 485 7.38 26.30 34.84
CA GLU A 485 8.47 25.31 34.90
C GLU A 485 9.75 25.90 35.52
N SER A 486 10.59 25.05 36.12
CA SER A 486 11.84 25.48 36.75
C SER A 486 12.90 25.90 35.73
N ASP A 487 13.81 26.80 36.13
CA ASP A 487 14.90 27.26 35.25
C ASP A 487 15.78 26.10 34.75
N GLU A 488 15.95 25.03 35.53
CA GLU A 488 16.69 23.84 35.13
C GLU A 488 16.00 23.09 33.97
N VAL A 489 14.67 22.93 34.04
CA VAL A 489 13.88 22.30 32.97
C VAL A 489 13.86 23.19 31.73
N VAL A 490 13.67 24.49 31.91
CA VAL A 490 13.72 25.48 30.83
C VAL A 490 15.09 25.45 30.13
N HIS A 491 16.17 25.33 30.90
CA HIS A 491 17.52 25.24 30.34
C HIS A 491 17.73 23.99 29.49
N CYS A 492 17.18 22.83 29.90
CA CYS A 492 17.20 21.63 29.04
C CYS A 492 16.47 21.87 27.70
N ILE A 493 15.38 22.64 27.71
CA ILE A 493 14.58 22.95 26.51
C ILE A 493 15.31 23.96 25.60
N GLU A 494 15.95 25.00 26.11
CA GLU A 494 16.66 25.96 25.22
C GLU A 494 18.01 25.40 24.71
N ALA A 495 18.68 24.53 25.48
CA ALA A 495 20.01 24.03 25.14
C ALA A 495 20.04 22.81 24.20
N HIS A 496 18.91 22.11 23.97
CA HIS A 496 18.93 20.83 23.23
C HIS A 496 19.37 20.95 21.76
N HIS A 497 19.24 22.13 21.15
CA HIS A 497 19.77 22.44 19.81
C HIS A 497 20.91 23.48 19.84
N ASP A 498 21.60 23.60 20.98
CA ASP A 498 22.72 24.54 21.18
C ASP A 498 22.36 26.03 20.95
N GLU A 499 21.08 26.43 21.07
CA GLU A 499 20.69 27.85 21.06
C GLU A 499 21.30 28.59 22.27
N VAL A 500 21.47 27.85 23.37
CA VAL A 500 22.23 28.24 24.56
C VAL A 500 23.20 27.10 24.87
N ALA A 501 24.42 27.46 25.30
CA ALA A 501 25.42 26.46 25.68
C ALA A 501 24.93 25.61 26.87
N PRO A 502 24.99 24.27 26.81
CA PRO A 502 24.56 23.42 27.90
C PRO A 502 25.50 23.60 29.11
N SER A 503 24.94 24.12 30.19
CA SER A 503 25.68 24.43 31.44
C SER A 503 25.46 23.41 32.55
N THR A 504 24.50 22.50 32.37
CA THR A 504 24.08 21.47 33.34
C THR A 504 24.22 20.08 32.74
N VAL A 505 24.31 19.05 33.60
CA VAL A 505 24.41 17.67 33.12
C VAL A 505 23.08 17.22 32.51
N GLU A 506 21.97 17.70 33.06
CA GLU A 506 20.60 17.46 32.61
C GLU A 506 20.38 17.95 31.16
N ALA A 507 20.90 19.14 30.82
CA ALA A 507 20.86 19.65 29.46
C ALA A 507 21.65 18.76 28.48
N VAL A 508 22.86 18.33 28.87
CA VAL A 508 23.69 17.43 28.06
C VAL A 508 23.02 16.06 27.88
N LEU A 509 22.38 15.52 28.93
CA LEU A 509 21.66 14.25 28.85
C LEU A 509 20.40 14.36 28.00
N THR A 510 19.69 15.48 28.06
CA THR A 510 18.53 15.75 27.20
C THR A 510 18.94 15.77 25.72
N GLN A 511 20.01 16.50 25.38
CA GLN A 511 20.57 16.55 24.03
C GLN A 511 21.06 15.17 23.54
N ALA A 512 21.74 14.41 24.41
CA ALA A 512 22.16 13.05 24.09
C ALA A 512 20.96 12.12 23.84
N ALA A 513 19.89 12.23 24.62
CA ALA A 513 18.69 11.43 24.47
C ALA A 513 17.93 11.76 23.16
N ASP A 514 17.78 13.04 22.83
CA ASP A 514 17.20 13.50 21.57
C ASP A 514 17.97 12.92 20.36
N ALA A 515 19.30 13.08 20.37
CA ALA A 515 20.15 12.51 19.33
C ALA A 515 20.03 10.98 19.20
N CYS A 516 19.81 10.27 20.30
CA CYS A 516 19.60 8.82 20.30
C CYS A 516 18.25 8.42 19.71
N SER A 517 17.19 9.19 19.94
CA SER A 517 15.87 8.94 19.36
C SER A 517 15.81 9.32 17.87
N GLY A 518 16.36 10.49 17.50
CA GLY A 518 16.34 11.00 16.12
C GLY A 518 17.43 10.44 15.18
N GLY A 519 18.41 9.70 15.70
CA GLY A 519 19.57 9.18 14.94
C GLY A 519 19.42 7.78 14.35
N ARG A 520 18.28 7.09 14.55
CA ARG A 520 18.12 5.68 14.14
C ARG A 520 18.05 5.52 12.61
N PRO A 521 18.76 4.55 12.00
CA PRO A 521 18.69 4.28 10.56
C PRO A 521 17.24 4.01 10.12
N GLY A 522 16.74 4.80 9.16
CA GLY A 522 15.34 4.75 8.71
C GLY A 522 14.47 5.90 9.19
N ALA A 523 14.88 6.66 10.22
CA ALA A 523 14.20 7.88 10.67
C ALA A 523 14.47 9.07 9.74
N ARG A 524 15.73 9.27 9.30
CA ARG A 524 16.08 10.40 8.43
C ARG A 524 15.93 10.07 6.95
N ARG A 525 14.84 10.55 6.33
CA ARG A 525 14.75 10.75 4.87
C ARG A 525 14.88 12.25 4.56
N GLU A 526 16.09 12.68 4.21
CA GLU A 526 16.45 14.07 3.85
C GLU A 526 15.64 14.68 2.68
N SER A 527 14.91 13.88 1.90
CA SER A 527 14.27 14.37 0.66
C SER A 527 12.96 15.13 0.86
N LEU A 528 12.24 14.91 1.98
CA LEU A 528 10.90 15.49 2.19
C LEU A 528 10.95 16.82 2.95
N GLU A 529 11.93 16.99 3.84
CA GLU A 529 12.07 18.19 4.66
C GLU A 529 12.65 19.38 3.88
N SER A 530 13.64 19.15 3.01
CA SER A 530 14.12 20.19 2.08
C SER A 530 13.00 20.69 1.17
N TYR A 531 11.99 19.87 0.92
CA TYR A 531 10.77 20.26 0.21
C TYR A 531 9.81 21.05 1.11
N VAL A 532 9.62 20.67 2.37
CA VAL A 532 8.82 21.44 3.35
C VAL A 532 9.43 22.81 3.64
N GLN A 533 10.73 22.89 3.94
CA GLN A 533 11.44 24.16 4.17
C GLN A 533 11.37 25.09 2.95
N ARG A 534 11.35 24.53 1.73
CA ARG A 534 11.12 25.32 0.51
C ARG A 534 9.71 25.90 0.46
N LEU A 535 8.69 25.11 0.80
CA LEU A 535 7.30 25.59 0.85
C LEU A 535 7.10 26.66 1.93
N GLU A 536 7.64 26.43 3.13
CA GLU A 536 7.61 27.39 4.24
C GLU A 536 8.25 28.72 3.83
N ARG A 537 9.36 28.68 3.08
CA ARG A 537 10.03 29.88 2.59
C ARG A 537 9.20 30.63 1.54
N ILE A 538 8.50 29.92 0.66
CA ILE A 538 7.56 30.52 -0.30
C ILE A 538 6.40 31.21 0.43
N GLU A 539 5.85 30.58 1.46
CA GLU A 539 4.75 31.15 2.25
C GLU A 539 5.21 32.36 3.06
N ALA A 540 6.41 32.32 3.64
CA ALA A 540 7.01 33.43 4.38
C ALA A 540 7.22 34.67 3.49
N ILE A 541 7.70 34.49 2.25
CA ILE A 541 7.89 35.59 1.28
C ILE A 541 6.57 36.32 1.01
N ALA A 542 5.48 35.58 0.84
CA ALA A 542 4.17 36.16 0.59
C ALA A 542 3.53 36.72 1.88
N GLY A 543 3.69 36.05 3.02
CA GLY A 543 3.14 36.45 4.31
C GLY A 543 3.77 37.72 4.87
N ALA A 544 5.02 38.01 4.51
CA ALA A 544 5.70 39.25 4.90
C ALA A 544 5.16 40.51 4.19
N LYS A 545 4.30 40.36 3.17
CA LYS A 545 3.75 41.50 2.42
C LYS A 545 2.59 42.15 3.15
N LYS A 546 2.53 43.48 3.10
CA LYS A 546 1.50 44.28 3.77
C LYS A 546 0.11 43.97 3.20
N GLY A 547 -0.86 43.70 4.08
CA GLY A 547 -2.26 43.45 3.70
C GLY A 547 -2.61 41.99 3.44
N VAL A 548 -1.63 41.08 3.52
CA VAL A 548 -1.85 39.63 3.46
C VAL A 548 -2.40 39.13 4.79
N GLU A 549 -3.46 38.31 4.73
CA GLU A 549 -4.09 37.68 5.88
C GLU A 549 -3.65 36.22 6.01
N LYS A 550 -3.66 35.46 4.91
CA LYS A 550 -3.29 34.04 4.86
C LYS A 550 -2.63 33.72 3.52
N VAL A 551 -1.70 32.78 3.53
CA VAL A 551 -1.04 32.28 2.33
C VAL A 551 -1.17 30.76 2.30
N PHE A 552 -1.40 30.21 1.11
CA PHE A 552 -1.51 28.78 0.88
C PHE A 552 -0.65 28.38 -0.31
N ALA A 553 0.43 27.64 -0.09
CA ALA A 553 1.14 26.96 -1.16
C ALA A 553 0.41 25.66 -1.53
N MET A 554 -0.04 25.58 -2.79
CA MET A 554 -0.80 24.49 -3.38
C MET A 554 0.00 23.77 -4.47
N GLN A 555 -0.47 22.58 -4.88
CA GLN A 555 0.12 21.78 -5.96
C GLN A 555 1.63 21.63 -5.86
N ALA A 556 2.11 21.23 -4.68
CA ALA A 556 3.53 21.07 -4.43
C ALA A 556 4.39 22.35 -4.58
N GLY A 557 3.80 23.52 -4.29
CA GLY A 557 4.45 24.82 -4.43
C GLY A 557 4.44 25.36 -5.86
N ARG A 558 3.68 24.74 -6.77
CA ARG A 558 3.46 25.25 -8.14
C ARG A 558 2.31 26.23 -8.24
N GLU A 559 1.48 26.33 -7.22
CA GLU A 559 0.43 27.32 -7.11
C GLU A 559 0.49 27.97 -5.73
N LEU A 560 0.37 29.28 -5.65
CA LEU A 560 0.38 30.03 -4.40
C LEU A 560 -0.86 30.90 -4.34
N ARG A 561 -1.68 30.73 -3.30
CA ARG A 561 -2.87 31.54 -3.07
C ARG A 561 -2.64 32.48 -1.90
N VAL A 562 -2.79 33.77 -2.14
CA VAL A 562 -2.56 34.82 -1.15
C VAL A 562 -3.90 35.49 -0.85
N MET A 563 -4.45 35.26 0.34
CA MET A 563 -5.67 35.94 0.80
C MET A 563 -5.30 37.29 1.39
N VAL A 564 -5.97 38.34 0.91
CA VAL A 564 -5.72 39.72 1.35
C VAL A 564 -6.93 40.30 2.05
N LYS A 565 -6.69 41.22 2.99
CA LYS A 565 -7.75 41.96 3.68
C LYS A 565 -8.40 42.95 2.72
N PRO A 566 -9.71 42.84 2.41
CA PRO A 566 -10.37 43.71 1.43
C PRO A 566 -10.36 45.21 1.81
N ASP A 567 -10.20 45.52 3.09
CA ASP A 567 -10.16 46.88 3.62
C ASP A 567 -8.79 47.57 3.45
N ILE A 568 -7.74 46.77 3.19
CA ILE A 568 -6.34 47.25 3.14
C ILE A 568 -5.78 47.17 1.72
N VAL A 569 -6.22 46.18 0.92
CA VAL A 569 -5.71 45.92 -0.42
C VAL A 569 -6.84 46.08 -1.44
N ASP A 570 -6.67 47.00 -2.39
CA ASP A 570 -7.62 47.19 -3.49
C ASP A 570 -7.36 46.23 -4.69
N ASP A 571 -8.21 46.27 -5.73
CA ASP A 571 -8.10 45.36 -6.88
C ASP A 571 -6.82 45.59 -7.71
N VAL A 572 -6.27 46.80 -7.69
CA VAL A 572 -5.05 47.16 -8.42
C VAL A 572 -3.83 46.69 -7.62
N GLU A 573 -3.82 46.96 -6.32
CA GLU A 573 -2.79 46.50 -5.38
C GLU A 573 -2.74 44.97 -5.32
N ALA A 574 -3.86 44.27 -5.44
CA ALA A 574 -3.89 42.81 -5.53
C ALA A 574 -3.11 42.28 -6.74
N HIS A 575 -3.21 42.94 -7.90
CA HIS A 575 -2.44 42.57 -9.10
C HIS A 575 -0.94 42.88 -8.94
N ILE A 576 -0.61 44.00 -8.30
CA ILE A 576 0.79 44.38 -8.01
C ILE A 576 1.41 43.37 -7.05
N LEU A 577 0.70 43.03 -5.97
CA LEU A 577 1.13 42.05 -4.97
C LEU A 577 1.39 40.67 -5.58
N ALA A 578 0.50 40.20 -6.47
CA ALA A 578 0.69 38.93 -7.17
C ALA A 578 2.02 38.91 -7.97
N ARG A 579 2.34 40.02 -8.64
CA ARG A 579 3.55 40.16 -9.46
C ARG A 579 4.81 40.29 -8.62
N GLU A 580 4.76 41.04 -7.51
CA GLU A 580 5.89 41.18 -6.59
C GLU A 580 6.24 39.86 -5.91
N VAL A 581 5.24 39.11 -5.43
CA VAL A 581 5.44 37.80 -4.80
C VAL A 581 6.02 36.81 -5.81
N ALA A 582 5.50 36.77 -7.04
CA ALA A 582 6.03 35.90 -8.10
C ALA A 582 7.50 36.20 -8.42
N LYS A 583 7.87 37.48 -8.54
CA LYS A 583 9.23 37.92 -8.82
C LYS A 583 10.19 37.59 -7.67
N GLN A 584 9.77 37.78 -6.42
CA GLN A 584 10.62 37.51 -5.27
C GLN A 584 10.86 36.00 -5.07
N ILE A 585 9.87 35.16 -5.38
CA ILE A 585 10.05 33.70 -5.41
C ILE A 585 11.05 33.29 -6.50
N GLU A 586 10.99 33.92 -7.68
CA GLU A 586 11.95 33.67 -8.78
C GLU A 586 13.39 34.05 -8.40
N GLU A 587 13.58 35.14 -7.65
CA GLU A 587 14.90 35.63 -7.24
C GLU A 587 15.51 34.84 -6.07
N GLU A 588 14.70 34.43 -5.09
CA GLU A 588 15.19 33.79 -3.85
C GLU A 588 15.23 32.25 -3.90
N LEU A 589 14.49 31.61 -4.83
CA LEU A 589 14.29 30.16 -4.83
C LEU A 589 14.46 29.56 -6.23
N THR A 590 15.34 28.57 -6.36
CA THR A 590 15.51 27.81 -7.61
C THR A 590 14.40 26.76 -7.75
N TYR A 591 13.47 26.96 -8.69
CA TYR A 591 12.32 26.06 -8.89
C TYR A 591 12.29 25.41 -10.29
N PRO A 592 12.14 24.07 -10.41
CA PRO A 592 11.95 23.41 -11.69
C PRO A 592 10.50 23.59 -12.18
N GLY A 593 10.26 24.67 -12.95
CA GLY A 593 8.99 24.99 -13.60
C GLY A 593 8.39 26.31 -13.15
N GLN A 594 7.14 26.58 -13.53
CA GLN A 594 6.44 27.84 -13.23
C GLN A 594 5.64 27.73 -11.94
N VAL A 595 5.67 28.78 -11.11
CA VAL A 595 4.85 28.95 -9.91
C VAL A 595 3.75 29.96 -10.22
N ARG A 596 2.48 29.56 -10.07
CA ARG A 596 1.31 30.40 -10.32
C ARG A 596 0.87 31.10 -9.04
N VAL A 597 1.07 32.41 -8.94
CA VAL A 597 0.60 33.22 -7.80
C VAL A 597 -0.79 33.79 -8.09
N THR A 598 -1.74 33.54 -7.19
CA THR A 598 -3.12 34.02 -7.26
C THR A 598 -3.46 34.78 -5.98
N VAL A 599 -3.79 36.07 -6.10
CA VAL A 599 -4.26 36.88 -4.96
C VAL A 599 -5.78 36.83 -4.92
N ILE A 600 -6.34 36.50 -3.76
CA ILE A 600 -7.78 36.34 -3.55
C ILE A 600 -8.24 37.41 -2.55
N ARG A 601 -9.14 38.28 -3.02
CA ARG A 601 -9.84 39.27 -2.21
C ARG A 601 -11.30 38.85 -2.10
N GLU A 602 -11.76 38.48 -0.90
CA GLU A 602 -13.12 38.01 -0.66
C GLU A 602 -13.78 38.84 0.44
N SER A 603 -14.99 39.36 0.18
CA SER A 603 -15.82 40.04 1.17
C SER A 603 -17.11 39.24 1.39
N ARG A 604 -17.47 39.00 2.65
CA ARG A 604 -18.66 38.23 3.03
C ARG A 604 -19.55 39.08 3.92
N ALA A 605 -20.82 39.22 3.53
CA ALA A 605 -21.87 39.81 4.35
C ALA A 605 -22.97 38.77 4.56
N THR A 606 -23.34 38.53 5.81
CA THR A 606 -24.39 37.57 6.21
C THR A 606 -25.46 38.29 7.03
N GLU A 607 -26.72 38.07 6.69
CA GLU A 607 -27.87 38.62 7.41
C GLU A 607 -28.87 37.51 7.68
N ILE A 608 -29.40 37.46 8.91
CA ILE A 608 -30.37 36.45 9.33
C ILE A 608 -31.74 37.13 9.36
N ALA A 609 -32.60 36.79 8.41
CA ALA A 609 -34.00 37.18 8.48
C ALA A 609 -34.70 36.40 9.60
N ARG A 610 -35.41 37.11 10.48
CA ARG A 610 -36.24 36.51 11.54
C ARG A 610 -37.68 36.33 11.10
#